data_AF-A0A933AKJ4-F1
#
_entry.id   AF-A0A933AKJ4-F1
#
_cell.length_a   1.000
_cell.length_b   1.000
_cell.length_c   1.000
_cell.angle_alpha   90.00
_cell.angle_beta   90.00
_cell.angle_gamma   90.00
#
_symmetry.space_group_name_H-M   'P 1'
#
loop_
_entity.id
_entity.type
_entity.pdbx_description
1 polymer ?
#
loop_
_entity_poly.entity_id
_entity_poly.type
_entity_poly.pdbx_seq_one_letter_code
_entity_poly.pdbx_strand_id
1 'polypeptide(L)'
;MKKNLNTHLIVWGAALALIALVAVGCSAAATPAPATAAPTAPPAPPATTPPEPQLTGDPVRGGLLYDTWWEVIDSEKGHSEAMEGMSEPTTDHPLWKTQTTNTRTGPDTWRCKECHGWDYKGVDGAYGGGSHKTGFAGIA
;
A
#
# COMPACT_ATOMS: atom_id res chain seq x y z
N MET A 1 -14.50 37.98 52.28
CA MET A 1 -14.71 36.55 51.95
C MET A 1 -13.83 36.24 50.73
N LYS A 2 -12.56 35.87 50.87
CA LYS A 2 -11.98 34.52 51.06
C LYS A 2 -12.40 33.47 49.99
N LYS A 3 -11.54 33.37 48.97
CA LYS A 3 -10.96 32.19 48.28
C LYS A 3 -11.85 31.25 47.46
N ASN A 4 -11.46 31.12 46.18
CA ASN A 4 -11.54 29.90 45.38
C ASN A 4 -10.57 29.98 44.18
N LEU A 5 -9.26 29.96 44.49
CA LEU A 5 -8.16 29.85 43.51
C LEU A 5 -7.51 28.45 43.50
N ASN A 6 -8.14 27.45 44.13
CA ASN A 6 -7.47 26.21 44.52
C ASN A 6 -7.72 24.98 43.62
N THR A 7 -8.41 25.12 42.49
CA THR A 7 -8.78 23.93 41.68
C THR A 7 -7.89 23.70 40.46
N HIS A 8 -7.19 24.72 39.95
CA HIS A 8 -6.36 24.59 38.75
C HIS A 8 -4.91 24.13 39.02
N LEU A 9 -4.45 24.20 40.28
CA LEU A 9 -3.09 23.82 40.67
C LEU A 9 -2.95 22.31 41.03
N ILE A 10 -4.05 21.56 41.10
CA ILE A 10 -4.02 20.15 41.48
C ILE A 10 -3.94 19.23 40.24
N VAL A 11 -4.42 19.67 39.07
CA VAL A 11 -4.46 18.83 37.86
C VAL A 11 -3.12 18.81 37.09
N TRP A 12 -2.27 19.83 37.27
CA TRP A 12 -0.93 19.88 36.63
C TRP A 12 0.20 19.28 37.49
N GLY A 13 -0.04 18.96 38.77
CA GLY A 13 0.96 18.36 39.66
C GLY A 13 1.16 16.85 39.48
N ALA A 14 0.25 16.17 38.78
CA ALA A 14 0.34 14.72 38.53
C ALA A 14 1.23 14.36 37.32
N ALA A 15 1.70 15.35 36.54
CA ALA A 15 2.53 15.12 35.36
C ALA A 15 4.05 15.15 35.65
N LEU A 16 4.49 15.43 36.88
CA LEU A 16 5.90 15.66 37.21
C LEU A 16 6.43 14.83 38.41
N ALA A 17 5.74 13.76 38.81
CA ALA A 17 6.15 12.88 39.91
C ALA A 17 6.10 11.37 39.55
N LEU A 18 6.43 11.03 38.31
CA LEU A 18 6.77 9.67 37.87
C LEU A 18 8.18 9.62 37.23
N ILE A 19 9.05 10.53 37.67
CA ILE A 19 10.48 10.53 37.40
C ILE A 19 11.16 10.47 38.76
N ALA A 20 11.45 9.25 39.24
CA ALA A 20 12.60 8.90 40.06
C ALA A 20 12.32 7.65 40.94
N LEU A 21 13.33 6.79 41.00
CA LEU A 21 13.49 5.63 41.88
C LEU A 21 12.69 4.36 41.53
N VAL A 22 13.28 3.50 40.69
CA VAL A 22 13.51 2.09 41.08
C VAL A 22 14.93 1.66 40.68
N ALA A 23 15.75 1.54 41.72
CA ALA A 23 16.87 0.62 41.91
C ALA A 23 17.84 0.36 40.74
N VAL A 24 18.98 1.04 40.85
CA VAL A 24 20.31 0.57 40.42
C VAL A 24 20.54 -0.83 40.99
N GLY A 25 20.25 -1.85 40.18
CA GLY A 25 20.71 -3.21 40.42
C GLY A 25 22.18 -3.31 40.02
N CYS A 26 23.07 -3.47 40.99
CA CYS A 26 24.44 -3.91 40.77
C CYS A 26 24.41 -5.31 40.15
N SER A 27 24.38 -5.39 38.82
CA SER A 27 24.75 -6.59 38.11
C SER A 27 26.26 -6.74 38.26
N ALA A 28 26.69 -7.74 39.04
CA ALA A 28 28.05 -8.24 38.96
C ALA A 28 28.32 -8.57 37.49
N ALA A 29 29.21 -7.80 36.85
CA ALA A 29 29.64 -8.07 35.50
C ALA A 29 30.34 -9.44 35.51
N ALA A 30 29.67 -10.46 34.96
CA ALA A 30 30.31 -11.72 34.69
C ALA A 30 31.48 -11.45 33.73
N THR A 31 32.69 -11.83 34.14
CA THR A 31 33.86 -11.79 33.27
C THR A 31 33.54 -12.61 32.02
N PRO A 32 33.62 -12.04 30.80
CA PRO A 32 33.42 -12.82 29.60
C PRO A 32 34.50 -13.90 29.55
N ALA A 33 34.09 -15.15 29.38
CA ALA A 33 35.02 -16.23 29.06
C ALA A 33 35.81 -15.83 27.80
N PRO A 34 37.12 -16.17 27.70
CA PRO A 34 37.87 -15.91 26.49
C PRO A 34 37.15 -16.58 25.33
N ALA A 35 36.76 -15.78 24.33
CA ALA A 35 36.15 -16.29 23.13
C ALA A 35 37.18 -17.21 22.44
N THR A 36 36.95 -18.52 22.49
CA THR A 36 37.62 -19.44 21.58
C THR A 36 37.27 -18.97 20.18
N ALA A 37 38.27 -18.54 19.41
CA ALA A 37 38.06 -18.15 18.03
C ALA A 37 37.41 -19.32 17.29
N ALA A 38 36.19 -19.10 16.81
CA ALA A 38 35.53 -20.08 15.95
C ALA A 38 36.44 -20.32 14.73
N PRO A 39 36.60 -21.58 14.28
CA PRO A 39 37.35 -21.86 13.08
C PRO A 39 36.77 -21.03 11.93
N THR A 40 37.64 -20.31 11.23
CA THR A 40 37.24 -19.45 10.12
C THR A 40 36.63 -20.35 9.05
N ALA A 41 35.32 -20.27 8.85
CA ALA A 41 34.67 -20.97 7.75
C ALA A 41 35.29 -20.47 6.43
N PRO A 42 35.52 -21.37 5.45
CA PRO A 42 35.94 -20.95 4.12
C PRO A 42 34.96 -19.91 3.56
N PRO A 43 35.43 -18.97 2.73
CA PRO A 43 34.54 -18.00 2.10
C PRO A 43 33.43 -18.73 1.36
N ALA A 44 32.18 -18.34 1.62
CA ALA A 44 31.04 -18.86 0.90
C ALA A 44 31.24 -18.58 -0.61
N PRO A 45 30.86 -19.53 -1.50
CA PRO A 45 30.91 -19.28 -2.93
C PRO A 45 30.05 -18.05 -3.26
N PRO A 46 30.42 -17.26 -4.28
CA PRO A 46 29.66 -16.09 -4.68
C PRO A 46 28.21 -16.52 -4.98
N ALA A 47 27.25 -15.82 -4.36
CA ALA A 47 25.85 -16.05 -4.64
C ALA A 47 25.59 -15.77 -6.12
N THR A 48 25.26 -16.82 -6.88
CA THR A 48 24.76 -16.66 -8.24
C THR A 48 23.30 -16.24 -8.15
N THR A 49 23.00 -14.97 -8.46
CA THR A 49 21.62 -14.50 -8.62
C THR A 49 20.95 -15.35 -9.71
N PRO A 50 19.81 -15.99 -9.45
CA PRO A 50 19.04 -16.65 -10.50
C PRO A 50 18.72 -15.64 -11.61
N PRO A 51 18.74 -16.04 -12.89
CA PRO A 51 18.34 -15.13 -13.96
C PRO A 51 16.91 -14.64 -13.71
N GLU A 52 16.70 -13.33 -13.85
CA GLU A 52 15.35 -12.78 -13.79
C GLU A 52 14.47 -13.45 -14.86
N PRO A 53 13.22 -13.81 -14.52
CA PRO A 53 12.30 -14.36 -15.51
C PRO A 53 12.12 -13.36 -16.65
N GLN A 54 12.35 -13.82 -17.88
CA GLN A 54 12.06 -13.05 -19.07
C GLN A 54 10.53 -12.95 -19.20
N LEU A 55 9.98 -11.75 -19.05
CA LEU A 55 8.56 -11.51 -19.30
C LEU A 55 8.35 -11.30 -20.80
N THR A 56 7.50 -12.14 -21.40
CA THR A 56 7.06 -11.97 -22.79
C THR A 56 5.70 -11.26 -22.79
N GLY A 57 5.61 -10.10 -23.44
CA GLY A 57 4.37 -9.36 -23.57
C GLY A 57 4.52 -8.11 -24.43
N ASP A 58 3.39 -7.56 -24.88
CA ASP A 58 3.32 -6.26 -25.55
C ASP A 58 2.87 -5.19 -24.53
N PRO A 59 3.78 -4.30 -24.08
CA PRO A 59 3.46 -3.28 -23.10
C PRO A 59 2.49 -2.22 -23.63
N VAL A 60 2.50 -1.96 -24.94
CA VAL A 60 1.56 -1.01 -25.56
C VAL A 60 0.15 -1.58 -25.49
N ARG A 61 0.00 -2.84 -25.92
CA ARG A 61 -1.29 -3.55 -25.81
C ARG A 61 -1.76 -3.63 -24.35
N GLY A 62 -0.87 -3.93 -23.41
CA GLY A 62 -1.18 -3.97 -21.99
C GLY A 62 -1.71 -2.64 -21.44
N GLY A 63 -1.09 -1.53 -21.83
CA GLY A 63 -1.54 -0.19 -21.45
C GLY A 63 -2.92 0.17 -22.02
N LEU A 64 -3.20 -0.19 -23.28
CA LEU A 64 -4.51 0.02 -23.88
C LEU A 64 -5.60 -0.82 -23.18
N LEU A 65 -5.31 -2.08 -22.86
CA LEU A 65 -6.22 -2.93 -22.08
C LEU A 65 -6.50 -2.35 -20.69
N TYR A 66 -5.47 -1.83 -20.03
CA TYR A 66 -5.62 -1.22 -18.71
C TYR A 66 -6.53 0.02 -18.71
N ASP A 67 -6.65 0.68 -19.86
CA ASP A 67 -7.53 1.83 -20.02
C ASP A 67 -8.94 1.44 -20.45
N THR A 68 -9.09 0.91 -21.66
CA THR A 68 -10.38 0.63 -22.30
C THR A 68 -10.36 -0.77 -22.90
N TRP A 69 -10.21 -1.80 -22.05
CA TRP A 69 -10.06 -3.20 -22.48
C TRP A 69 -11.07 -3.66 -23.52
N TRP A 70 -12.31 -3.20 -23.44
CA TRP A 70 -13.37 -3.59 -24.38
C TRP A 70 -13.09 -3.09 -25.79
N GLU A 71 -12.49 -1.92 -25.98
CA GLU A 71 -12.15 -1.39 -27.31
C GLU A 71 -11.03 -2.23 -27.96
N VAL A 72 -10.03 -2.61 -27.15
CA VAL A 72 -8.93 -3.45 -27.62
C VAL A 72 -9.45 -4.82 -28.02
N ILE A 73 -10.24 -5.46 -27.15
CA ILE A 73 -10.83 -6.78 -27.43
C ILE A 73 -11.79 -6.71 -28.63
N ASP A 74 -12.59 -5.64 -28.75
CA ASP A 74 -13.48 -5.42 -29.89
C ASP A 74 -12.70 -5.31 -31.20
N SER A 75 -11.58 -4.59 -31.20
CA SER A 75 -10.70 -4.45 -32.38
C SER A 75 -10.01 -5.76 -32.79
N GLU A 76 -9.90 -6.71 -31.87
CA GLU A 76 -9.30 -8.03 -32.06
C GLU A 76 -10.35 -9.13 -32.27
N LYS A 77 -11.63 -8.76 -32.47
CA LYS A 77 -12.70 -9.73 -32.74
C LYS A 77 -12.35 -10.57 -33.97
N GLY A 78 -12.20 -11.88 -33.74
CA GLY A 78 -11.66 -12.85 -34.69
C GLY A 78 -10.62 -13.79 -34.07
N HIS A 79 -10.14 -13.49 -32.85
CA HIS A 79 -9.01 -14.22 -32.24
C HIS A 79 -9.36 -15.32 -31.21
N SER A 80 -10.58 -15.38 -30.64
CA SER A 80 -11.08 -16.58 -29.91
C SER A 80 -12.53 -16.46 -29.41
N GLU A 81 -13.27 -17.58 -29.37
CA GLU A 81 -14.57 -17.74 -28.66
C GLU A 81 -14.49 -17.35 -27.18
N ALA A 82 -13.31 -17.45 -26.56
CA ALA A 82 -13.09 -17.08 -25.16
C ALA A 82 -13.35 -15.59 -24.87
N MET A 83 -13.50 -14.76 -25.91
CA MET A 83 -13.77 -13.33 -25.79
C MET A 83 -15.24 -12.97 -26.04
N GLU A 84 -16.11 -13.96 -26.26
CA GLU A 84 -17.54 -13.73 -26.42
C GLU A 84 -18.15 -13.16 -25.13
N GLY A 85 -18.93 -12.09 -25.26
CA GLY A 85 -19.55 -11.39 -24.13
C GLY A 85 -18.67 -10.31 -23.46
N MET A 86 -17.42 -10.12 -23.88
CA MET A 86 -16.56 -9.01 -23.43
C MET A 86 -16.80 -7.72 -24.25
N SER A 87 -18.07 -7.29 -24.29
CA SER A 87 -18.47 -6.00 -24.86
C SER A 87 -18.31 -4.86 -23.85
N GLU A 88 -18.39 -3.63 -24.34
CA GLU A 88 -18.43 -2.42 -23.49
C GLU A 88 -19.46 -2.55 -22.34
N PRO A 89 -19.06 -2.31 -21.08
CA PRO A 89 -19.97 -2.35 -19.95
C PRO A 89 -21.04 -1.26 -20.03
N THR A 90 -22.32 -1.64 -19.91
CA THR A 90 -23.45 -0.70 -20.04
C THR A 90 -23.95 -0.13 -18.72
N THR A 91 -23.37 -0.54 -17.60
CA THR A 91 -23.76 -0.12 -16.24
C THR A 91 -22.52 0.26 -15.43
N ASP A 92 -22.70 0.91 -14.28
CA ASP A 92 -21.58 1.18 -13.36
C ASP A 92 -20.99 -0.11 -12.80
N HIS A 93 -19.68 -0.11 -12.55
CA HIS A 93 -19.01 -1.18 -11.82
C HIS A 93 -19.65 -1.34 -10.43
N PRO A 94 -19.94 -2.56 -9.94
CA PRO A 94 -20.69 -2.75 -8.70
C PRO A 94 -20.09 -2.04 -7.47
N LEU A 95 -18.76 -2.01 -7.37
CA LEU A 95 -18.06 -1.29 -6.29
C LEU A 95 -18.22 0.23 -6.38
N TRP A 96 -18.52 0.79 -7.55
CA TRP A 96 -18.65 2.23 -7.73
C TRP A 96 -19.76 2.84 -6.86
N LYS A 97 -20.77 2.04 -6.49
CA LYS A 97 -21.87 2.43 -5.60
C LYS A 97 -21.45 2.60 -4.14
N THR A 98 -20.26 2.14 -3.75
CA THR A 98 -19.78 2.22 -2.36
C THR A 98 -18.91 3.45 -2.09
N GLN A 99 -18.75 4.32 -3.08
CA GLN A 99 -18.06 5.60 -2.96
C GLN A 99 -18.94 6.78 -3.36
N THR A 100 -18.56 7.99 -2.94
CA THR A 100 -19.26 9.24 -3.26
C THR A 100 -18.33 10.37 -3.74
N THR A 101 -17.04 10.09 -3.91
CA THR A 101 -16.01 11.09 -4.25
C THR A 101 -15.79 11.26 -5.75
N ASN A 102 -16.14 10.26 -6.56
CA ASN A 102 -16.00 10.26 -8.01
C ASN A 102 -17.38 10.19 -8.68
N THR A 103 -17.61 11.05 -9.66
CA THR A 103 -18.92 11.21 -10.34
C THR A 103 -18.98 10.53 -11.70
N ARG A 104 -17.95 9.77 -12.12
CA ARG A 104 -18.01 8.99 -13.36
C ARG A 104 -19.09 7.92 -13.30
N THR A 105 -19.56 7.51 -14.47
CA THR A 105 -20.65 6.53 -14.65
C THR A 105 -20.39 5.65 -15.86
N GLY A 106 -21.15 4.57 -15.97
CA GLY A 106 -21.13 3.63 -17.09
C GLY A 106 -19.75 2.99 -17.30
N PRO A 107 -19.31 2.82 -18.56
CA PRO A 107 -18.07 2.14 -18.90
C PRO A 107 -16.83 2.73 -18.22
N ASP A 108 -16.82 4.03 -17.97
CA ASP A 108 -15.69 4.70 -17.32
C ASP A 108 -15.36 4.09 -15.95
N THR A 109 -16.39 3.64 -15.22
CA THR A 109 -16.21 3.04 -13.88
C THR A 109 -15.56 1.65 -13.90
N TRP A 110 -15.37 1.06 -15.09
CA TRP A 110 -14.75 -0.25 -15.31
C TRP A 110 -13.30 -0.17 -15.78
N ARG A 111 -12.80 1.04 -16.08
CA ARG A 111 -11.42 1.25 -16.53
C ARG A 111 -10.48 0.98 -15.36
N CYS A 112 -9.51 0.09 -15.53
CA CYS A 112 -8.64 -0.35 -14.43
C CYS A 112 -7.93 0.85 -13.78
N LYS A 113 -7.50 1.80 -14.63
CA LYS A 113 -6.85 3.03 -14.19
C LYS A 113 -7.71 3.89 -13.26
N GLU A 114 -9.04 3.83 -13.30
CA GLU A 114 -9.86 4.72 -12.47
C GLU A 114 -9.77 4.36 -10.98
N CYS A 115 -9.46 3.12 -10.64
CA CYS A 115 -9.18 2.70 -9.27
C CYS A 115 -7.68 2.69 -8.96
N HIS A 116 -6.87 2.14 -9.86
CA HIS A 116 -5.45 1.84 -9.61
C HIS A 116 -4.48 2.93 -10.11
N GLY A 117 -4.98 3.95 -10.82
CA GLY A 117 -4.17 5.01 -11.41
C GLY A 117 -3.30 4.55 -12.58
N TRP A 118 -2.85 5.50 -13.40
CA TRP A 118 -1.86 5.24 -14.46
C TRP A 118 -0.46 4.93 -13.91
N ASP A 119 -0.20 5.32 -12.67
CA ASP A 119 1.04 5.09 -11.95
C ASP A 119 1.01 3.82 -11.09
N TYR A 120 -0.08 3.05 -11.13
CA TYR A 120 -0.27 1.79 -10.40
C TYR A 120 -0.06 1.94 -8.89
N LYS A 121 -0.51 3.07 -8.35
CA LYS A 121 -0.43 3.40 -6.91
C LYS A 121 -1.77 3.69 -6.28
N GLY A 122 -2.86 3.63 -7.05
CA GLY A 122 -4.23 3.85 -6.59
C GLY A 122 -4.39 5.08 -5.70
N VAL A 123 -4.77 4.87 -4.44
CA VAL A 123 -5.02 5.95 -3.47
C VAL A 123 -3.75 6.72 -3.08
N ASP A 124 -2.59 6.10 -3.20
CA ASP A 124 -1.29 6.71 -2.90
C ASP A 124 -0.64 7.37 -4.14
N GLY A 125 -1.31 7.25 -5.29
CA GLY A 125 -0.84 7.74 -6.59
C GLY A 125 -1.46 9.07 -7.02
N ALA A 126 -1.24 9.39 -8.30
CA ALA A 126 -1.79 10.57 -8.95
C ALA A 126 -3.33 10.63 -8.89
N TYR A 127 -4.01 9.48 -8.80
CA TYR A 127 -5.47 9.38 -8.71
C TYR A 127 -5.99 9.33 -7.27
N GLY A 128 -5.12 9.42 -6.26
CA GLY A 128 -5.51 9.61 -4.85
C GLY A 128 -6.22 10.94 -4.58
N GLY A 129 -6.20 11.86 -5.55
CA GLY A 129 -6.83 13.19 -5.49
C GLY A 129 -7.54 13.57 -6.80
N GLY A 130 -8.08 14.80 -6.82
CA GLY A 130 -8.73 15.36 -8.01
C GLY A 130 -10.01 14.62 -8.42
N SER A 131 -10.38 14.76 -9.70
CA SER A 131 -11.61 14.18 -10.26
C SER A 131 -11.56 12.66 -10.44
N HIS A 132 -10.41 12.02 -10.28
CA HIS A 132 -10.25 10.57 -10.36
C HIS A 132 -10.36 9.87 -8.99
N LYS A 133 -10.27 10.62 -7.89
CA LYS A 133 -10.31 10.06 -6.54
C LYS A 133 -11.59 9.26 -6.27
N THR A 134 -11.44 7.96 -6.06
CA THR A 134 -12.53 7.05 -5.67
C THR A 134 -12.66 6.87 -4.16
N GLY A 135 -11.58 7.07 -3.39
CA GLY A 135 -11.59 6.89 -1.94
C GLY A 135 -11.68 5.42 -1.48
N PHE A 136 -11.56 4.45 -2.38
CA PHE A 136 -11.46 3.04 -2.01
C PHE A 136 -10.17 2.78 -1.24
N ALA A 137 -10.30 2.18 -0.05
CA ALA A 137 -9.15 1.83 0.76
C ALA A 137 -8.44 0.58 0.22
N GLY A 138 -7.10 0.55 0.29
CA GLY A 138 -6.31 -0.63 -0.06
C GLY A 138 -6.15 -0.89 -1.56
N ILE A 139 -6.50 0.07 -2.41
CA ILE A 139 -6.22 0.02 -3.85
C ILE A 139 -4.84 0.64 -4.09
N ALA A 140 -3.88 -0.21 -4.46
CA ALA A 140 -2.59 0.15 -5.04
C ALA A 140 -2.63 -0.11 -6.54
#